data_AF-A0A2V7B7B7-F1
#
_entry.id   AF-A0A2V7B7B7-F1
#
_cell.length_a   1.000
_cell.length_b   1.000
_cell.length_c   1.000
_cell.angle_alpha   90.00
_cell.angle_beta   90.00
_cell.angle_gamma   90.00
#
_symmetry.space_group_name_H-M   'P 1'
#
loop_
_entity.id
_entity.type
_entity.pdbx_description
1 polymer ?
#
loop_
_entity_poly.entity_id
_entity_poly.type
_entity_poly.pdbx_seq_one_letter_code
_entity_poly.pdbx_strand_id
1 'polypeptide(L)'
;MSSTPRRRTAQSALGTVFTYAVRSGYMDVNPTQGVAQVLTKGKPEDRRLPFTLDDVKTILDATKDEQAENLWIPRLALYTGARANELCGLLTRDVKQIDGVWCPVVEDSEVRTLKTASSTRRIPVHPELIRLGFLDFVERQRAARQARLLPELTVGKYGSASRIASRTAPVGCFGPLASRASGRCCTRRGTR
;
A
#
# COMPACT_ATOMS: atom_id res chain seq x y z
N MET A 1 -29.68 5.87 3.21
CA MET A 1 -29.00 5.11 2.13
C MET A 1 -27.65 5.75 1.87
N SER A 2 -26.54 5.18 2.36
CA SER A 2 -25.21 5.72 2.08
C SER A 2 -24.87 5.53 0.60
N SER A 3 -24.62 6.63 -0.11
CA SER A 3 -24.09 6.56 -1.47
C SER A 3 -22.75 5.82 -1.45
N THR A 4 -22.72 4.57 -1.88
CA THR A 4 -21.51 3.76 -1.91
C THR A 4 -20.47 4.43 -2.83
N PRO A 5 -19.18 4.55 -2.46
CA PRO A 5 -18.15 5.21 -3.27
C PRO A 5 -18.12 4.75 -4.74
N ARG A 6 -18.51 3.50 -4.99
CA ARG A 6 -18.62 2.89 -6.32
C ARG A 6 -19.61 3.60 -7.26
N ARG A 7 -20.73 4.10 -6.76
CA ARG A 7 -21.75 4.82 -7.57
C ARG A 7 -21.20 6.14 -8.09
N ARG A 8 -20.44 6.85 -7.25
CA ARG A 8 -19.79 8.13 -7.60
C ARG A 8 -18.79 7.97 -8.74
N THR A 9 -17.90 6.98 -8.63
CA THR A 9 -16.90 6.71 -9.67
C THR A 9 -17.55 6.31 -10.99
N ALA A 10 -18.62 5.52 -10.96
CA ALA A 10 -19.35 5.10 -12.16
C ALA A 10 -20.03 6.30 -12.87
N GLN A 11 -20.68 7.19 -12.11
CA GLN A 11 -21.30 8.39 -12.69
C GLN A 11 -20.27 9.33 -13.31
N SER A 12 -19.12 9.55 -12.65
CA SER A 12 -18.04 10.35 -13.22
C SER A 12 -17.44 9.71 -14.48
N ALA A 13 -17.29 8.39 -14.54
CA ALA A 13 -16.81 7.69 -15.73
C ALA A 13 -17.78 7.84 -16.91
N LEU A 14 -19.08 7.68 -16.68
CA LEU A 14 -20.11 7.92 -17.69
C LEU A 14 -20.08 9.37 -18.19
N GLY A 15 -19.92 10.33 -17.29
CA GLY A 15 -19.79 11.74 -17.67
C GLY A 15 -18.61 12.02 -18.60
N THR A 16 -17.47 11.36 -18.37
CA THR A 16 -16.31 11.46 -19.28
C THR A 16 -16.62 10.90 -20.67
N VAL A 17 -17.29 9.74 -20.75
CA VAL A 17 -17.65 9.12 -22.04
C VAL A 17 -18.61 10.01 -22.83
N PHE A 18 -19.66 10.53 -22.19
CA PHE A 18 -20.61 11.42 -22.87
C PHE A 18 -19.99 12.78 -23.22
N THR A 19 -19.07 13.29 -22.41
CA THR A 19 -18.30 14.50 -22.75
C THR A 19 -17.46 14.26 -24.02
N TYR A 20 -16.85 13.09 -24.15
CA TYR A 20 -16.16 12.71 -25.39
C TYR A 20 -17.14 12.60 -26.56
N ALA A 21 -18.29 11.94 -26.39
CA ALA A 21 -19.29 11.78 -27.44
C ALA A 21 -19.79 13.13 -27.99
N VAL A 22 -20.02 14.11 -27.12
CA VAL A 22 -20.39 15.47 -27.54
C VAL A 22 -19.27 16.18 -28.28
N ARG A 23 -18.02 16.10 -27.77
CA ARG A 23 -16.85 16.71 -28.44
C ARG A 23 -16.57 16.12 -29.81
N SER A 24 -16.86 14.84 -30.00
CA SER A 24 -16.66 14.12 -31.25
C SER A 24 -17.89 14.19 -32.18
N GLY A 25 -18.95 14.92 -31.81
CA GLY A 25 -20.13 15.13 -32.64
C GLY A 25 -21.10 13.94 -32.72
N TYR A 26 -20.97 12.95 -31.84
CA TYR A 26 -21.91 11.82 -31.78
C TYR A 26 -23.21 12.16 -31.06
N MET A 27 -23.22 13.25 -30.28
CA MET A 27 -24.38 13.72 -29.51
C MET A 27 -24.33 15.24 -29.35
N ASP A 28 -25.50 15.87 -29.26
CA ASP A 28 -25.59 17.33 -29.08
C ASP A 28 -25.46 17.76 -27.60
N VAL A 29 -25.91 16.91 -26.68
CA VAL A 29 -25.99 17.24 -25.24
C VAL A 29 -25.51 16.06 -24.41
N ASN A 30 -24.79 16.34 -23.31
CA ASN A 30 -24.34 15.32 -22.38
C ASN A 30 -25.46 14.97 -21.37
N PRO A 31 -26.02 13.75 -21.36
CA PRO A 31 -27.12 13.36 -20.46
C PRO A 31 -26.77 13.36 -18.96
N THR A 32 -25.48 13.40 -18.64
CA THR A 32 -25.02 13.45 -17.24
C THR A 32 -24.85 14.87 -16.72
N GLN A 33 -24.97 15.89 -17.58
CA GLN A 33 -25.03 17.28 -17.12
C GLN A 33 -26.28 17.49 -16.25
N GLY A 34 -26.09 18.10 -15.08
CA GLY A 34 -27.19 18.40 -14.14
C GLY A 34 -27.59 17.22 -13.24
N VAL A 35 -27.06 16.02 -13.43
CA VAL A 35 -27.30 14.90 -12.50
C VAL A 35 -26.52 15.15 -11.21
N ALA A 36 -27.19 15.74 -10.22
CA ALA A 36 -26.59 16.04 -8.93
C ALA A 36 -26.10 14.75 -8.25
N GLN A 37 -24.83 14.75 -7.85
CA GLN A 37 -24.33 13.69 -6.98
C GLN A 37 -24.96 13.87 -5.60
N VAL A 38 -25.71 12.87 -5.13
CA VAL A 38 -26.15 12.83 -3.73
C VAL A 38 -24.91 12.58 -2.88
N LEU A 39 -24.28 13.67 -2.42
CA LEU A 39 -23.14 13.63 -1.52
C LEU A 39 -23.64 13.25 -0.13
N THR A 40 -23.70 11.96 0.17
CA THR A 40 -23.90 11.54 1.56
C THR A 40 -22.58 11.81 2.28
N LYS A 41 -22.58 12.65 3.33
CA LYS A 41 -21.41 12.75 4.22
C LYS A 41 -21.11 11.33 4.72
N GLY A 42 -19.87 10.87 4.50
CA GLY A 42 -19.40 9.61 5.07
C GLY A 42 -19.61 9.63 6.58
N LYS A 43 -19.95 8.47 7.15
CA LYS A 43 -20.16 8.42 8.58
C LYS A 43 -18.83 8.71 9.30
N PRO A 44 -18.82 9.41 10.46
CA PRO A 44 -17.57 9.76 11.15
C PRO A 44 -16.71 8.53 11.47
N GLU A 45 -17.33 7.37 11.70
CA GLU A 45 -16.66 6.07 11.89
C GLU A 45 -15.91 5.55 10.66
N ASP A 46 -16.22 6.02 9.44
CA ASP A 46 -15.49 5.66 8.21
C ASP A 46 -14.20 6.49 8.03
N ARG A 47 -13.93 7.46 8.93
CA ARG A 47 -12.69 8.24 8.88
C ARG A 47 -11.52 7.35 9.31
N ARG A 48 -10.45 7.36 8.49
CA ARG A 48 -9.17 6.78 8.88
C ARG A 48 -8.57 7.61 10.00
N LEU A 49 -8.62 7.09 11.21
CA LEU A 49 -7.95 7.68 12.36
C LEU A 49 -6.44 7.44 12.27
N PRO A 50 -5.60 8.38 12.76
CA PRO A 50 -4.18 8.11 12.91
C PRO A 50 -3.97 6.98 13.92
N PHE A 51 -2.91 6.20 13.72
CA PHE A 51 -2.54 5.16 14.68
C PHE A 51 -2.08 5.78 15.99
N THR A 52 -2.57 5.22 17.10
CA THR A 52 -2.01 5.51 18.43
C THR A 52 -0.67 4.81 18.60
N LEU A 53 0.13 5.22 19.58
CA LEU A 53 1.41 4.55 19.87
C LEU A 53 1.22 3.08 20.24
N ASP A 54 0.11 2.74 20.92
CA ASP A 54 -0.23 1.35 21.26
C ASP A 54 -0.57 0.52 20.02
N ASP A 55 -1.28 1.12 19.05
CA ASP A 55 -1.54 0.48 17.75
C ASP A 55 -0.23 0.22 17.00
N VAL A 56 0.67 1.21 16.94
CA VAL A 56 1.97 1.06 16.28
C VAL A 56 2.78 -0.05 16.93
N LYS A 57 2.83 -0.08 18.26
CA LYS A 57 3.53 -1.14 19.00
C LYS A 57 2.93 -2.51 18.69
N THR A 58 1.61 -2.63 18.73
CA THR A 58 0.90 -3.87 18.41
C THR A 58 1.21 -4.35 17.00
N ILE A 59 1.24 -3.44 16.01
CA ILE A 59 1.60 -3.76 14.63
C ILE A 59 3.05 -4.24 14.54
N LEU A 60 4.00 -3.53 15.15
CA LEU A 60 5.42 -3.87 15.08
C LEU A 60 5.75 -5.19 15.80
N ASP A 61 5.04 -5.49 16.89
CA ASP A 61 5.18 -6.74 17.63
C ASP A 61 4.59 -7.92 16.84
N ALA A 62 3.41 -7.75 16.23
CA ALA A 62 2.77 -8.77 15.40
C ALA A 62 3.53 -9.07 14.09
N THR A 63 4.43 -8.18 13.69
CA THR A 63 5.20 -8.27 12.44
C THR A 63 6.69 -8.58 12.68
N LYS A 64 7.02 -9.17 13.82
CA LYS A 64 8.32 -9.81 14.10
C LYS A 64 8.34 -11.22 13.51
N ASP A 65 8.17 -11.30 12.21
CA ASP A 65 8.12 -12.56 11.46
C ASP A 65 9.53 -12.92 10.92
N GLU A 66 9.75 -14.19 10.62
CA GLU A 66 10.92 -14.66 9.86
C GLU A 66 10.82 -14.23 8.38
N GLN A 67 9.59 -14.06 7.87
CA GLN A 67 9.35 -13.57 6.52
C GLN A 67 9.78 -12.11 6.36
N ALA A 68 10.72 -11.87 5.43
CA ALA A 68 11.34 -10.57 5.24
C ALA A 68 10.33 -9.46 4.86
N GLU A 69 9.30 -9.78 4.09
CA GLU A 69 8.26 -8.83 3.68
C GLU A 69 7.39 -8.38 4.84
N ASN A 70 7.02 -9.30 5.74
CA ASN A 70 6.23 -8.98 6.93
C ASN A 70 7.06 -8.18 7.92
N LEU A 71 8.36 -8.47 8.03
CA LEU A 71 9.27 -7.75 8.90
C LEU A 71 9.54 -6.33 8.41
N TRP A 72 9.98 -6.17 7.15
CA TRP A 72 10.53 -4.91 6.65
C TRP A 72 9.47 -3.94 6.15
N ILE A 73 8.37 -4.37 5.53
CA ILE A 73 7.37 -3.45 4.98
C ILE A 73 6.76 -2.53 6.06
N PRO A 74 6.28 -3.02 7.21
CA PRO A 74 5.69 -2.17 8.25
C PRO A 74 6.71 -1.22 8.88
N ARG A 75 7.95 -1.69 9.11
CA ARG A 75 9.04 -0.88 9.66
C ARG A 75 9.44 0.23 8.69
N LEU A 76 9.67 -0.11 7.43
CA LEU A 76 9.97 0.89 6.40
C LEU A 76 8.81 1.88 6.25
N ALA A 77 7.56 1.41 6.19
CA ALA A 77 6.40 2.30 6.09
C ALA A 77 6.31 3.28 7.25
N LEU A 78 6.58 2.82 8.48
CA LEU A 78 6.57 3.65 9.68
C LEU A 78 7.65 4.75 9.65
N TYR A 79 8.90 4.38 9.34
CA TYR A 79 10.02 5.33 9.41
C TYR A 79 10.17 6.21 8.16
N THR A 80 9.71 5.74 6.99
CA THR A 80 9.90 6.45 5.71
C THR A 80 8.64 7.18 5.22
N GLY A 81 7.46 6.81 5.72
CA GLY A 81 6.17 7.31 5.22
C GLY A 81 5.89 6.96 3.75
N ALA A 82 6.67 6.05 3.15
CA ALA A 82 6.49 5.65 1.76
C ALA A 82 5.21 4.84 1.56
N ARG A 83 4.63 4.91 0.36
CA ARG A 83 3.45 4.11 0.03
C ARG A 83 3.85 2.64 -0.03
N ALA A 84 2.98 1.76 0.46
CA ALA A 84 3.24 0.32 0.46
C ALA A 84 3.65 -0.22 -0.93
N ASN A 85 3.02 0.23 -2.01
CA ASN A 85 3.40 -0.17 -3.37
C ASN A 85 4.82 0.27 -3.77
N GLU A 86 5.27 1.44 -3.31
CA GLU A 86 6.62 1.94 -3.61
C GLU A 86 7.68 1.10 -2.87
N LEU A 87 7.38 0.68 -1.64
CA LEU A 87 8.24 -0.21 -0.84
C LEU A 87 8.27 -1.64 -1.39
N CYS A 88 7.11 -2.19 -1.77
CA CYS A 88 7.02 -3.53 -2.34
C CYS A 88 7.72 -3.64 -3.71
N GLY A 89 7.78 -2.54 -4.46
CA GLY A 89 8.43 -2.47 -5.77
C GLY A 89 9.90 -2.02 -5.71
N LEU A 90 10.50 -1.91 -4.53
CA LEU A 90 11.87 -1.40 -4.38
C LEU A 90 12.88 -2.42 -4.90
N LEU A 91 13.79 -1.98 -5.77
CA LEU A 91 14.88 -2.82 -6.26
C LEU A 91 16.07 -2.77 -5.32
N THR A 92 16.86 -3.84 -5.30
CA THR A 92 18.06 -3.90 -4.45
C THR A 92 19.08 -2.83 -4.82
N ARG A 93 19.12 -2.43 -6.11
CA ARG A 93 19.95 -1.34 -6.63
C ARG A 93 19.46 0.07 -6.27
N ASP A 94 18.21 0.19 -5.83
CA ASP A 94 17.61 1.50 -5.51
C ASP A 94 18.04 2.01 -4.14
N VAL A 95 18.55 1.14 -3.26
CA VAL A 95 19.14 1.54 -1.99
C VAL A 95 20.58 1.99 -2.24
N LYS A 96 20.82 3.30 -2.15
CA LYS A 96 22.12 3.92 -2.47
C LYS A 96 22.59 4.81 -1.33
N GLN A 97 23.89 5.02 -1.23
CA GLN A 97 24.44 6.03 -0.33
C GLN A 97 24.53 7.36 -1.09
N ILE A 98 23.97 8.43 -0.51
CA ILE A 98 23.93 9.78 -1.06
C ILE A 98 24.41 10.71 0.05
N ASP A 99 25.50 11.44 -0.19
CA ASP A 99 26.10 12.35 0.79
C ASP A 99 26.38 11.68 2.14
N GLY A 100 26.83 10.42 2.11
CA GLY A 100 27.11 9.61 3.30
C GLY A 100 25.88 8.95 3.94
N VAL A 101 24.66 9.28 3.51
CA VAL A 101 23.40 8.76 4.06
C VAL A 101 22.78 7.71 3.15
N TRP A 102 22.42 6.56 3.70
CA TRP A 102 21.69 5.54 2.94
C TRP A 102 20.27 6.00 2.62
N CYS A 103 19.88 5.88 1.36
CA CYS A 103 18.59 6.34 0.85
C CYS A 103 18.02 5.35 -0.16
N PRO A 104 16.85 4.74 0.12
CA PRO A 104 15.97 4.21 -0.92
C PRO A 104 15.57 5.33 -1.90
N VAL A 105 15.87 5.10 -3.16
CA VAL A 105 15.52 6.01 -4.25
C VAL A 105 14.24 5.55 -4.91
N VAL A 106 13.20 6.37 -4.81
CA VAL A 106 11.92 6.13 -5.49
C VAL A 106 11.97 6.83 -6.84
N GLU A 107 12.32 6.09 -7.87
CA GLU A 107 12.38 6.51 -9.29
C GLU A 107 11.54 5.59 -10.19
N ASP A 108 11.30 6.04 -11.42
CA ASP A 108 10.76 5.19 -12.48
C ASP A 108 11.70 4.03 -12.76
N SER A 109 11.13 2.83 -12.90
CA SER A 109 11.88 1.62 -13.20
C SER A 109 11.05 0.65 -14.05
N GLU A 110 11.72 -0.37 -14.55
CA GLU A 110 11.13 -1.53 -15.24
C GLU A 110 10.04 -2.24 -14.41
N VAL A 111 10.00 -2.03 -13.10
CA VAL A 111 9.02 -2.63 -12.18
C VAL A 111 8.01 -1.62 -11.64
N ARG A 112 8.35 -0.32 -11.62
CA ARG A 112 7.55 0.73 -11.01
C ARG A 112 7.41 1.92 -11.96
N THR A 113 6.18 2.22 -12.34
CA THR A 113 5.84 3.44 -13.08
C THR A 113 5.31 4.53 -12.15
N LEU A 114 5.97 5.68 -12.15
CA LEU A 114 5.59 6.91 -11.50
C LEU A 114 4.74 7.73 -12.47
N LYS A 115 3.64 8.28 -11.96
CA LYS A 115 2.70 9.05 -12.80
C LYS A 115 3.24 10.43 -13.19
N THR A 116 4.22 10.96 -12.45
CA THR A 116 4.73 12.33 -12.60
C THR A 116 6.19 12.40 -12.16
N ALA A 117 7.00 13.24 -12.81
CA ALA A 117 8.40 13.47 -12.45
C ALA A 117 8.59 13.97 -11.01
N SER A 118 7.61 14.69 -10.47
CA SER A 118 7.59 15.16 -9.07
C SER A 118 7.41 14.04 -8.05
N SER A 119 7.10 12.81 -8.48
CA SER A 119 7.00 11.65 -7.58
C SER A 119 8.37 11.04 -7.25
N THR A 120 9.40 11.42 -8.00
CA THR A 120 10.77 10.99 -7.76
C THR A 120 11.29 11.58 -6.47
N ARG A 121 11.79 10.74 -5.56
CA ARG A 121 12.31 11.21 -4.27
C ARG A 121 13.34 10.26 -3.67
N ARG A 122 14.22 10.82 -2.86
CA ARG A 122 15.22 10.10 -2.06
C ARG A 122 14.74 10.10 -0.61
N ILE A 123 14.70 8.93 0.03
CA ILE A 123 14.18 8.81 1.39
C ILE A 123 15.34 8.43 2.32
N PRO A 124 15.76 9.29 3.26
CA PRO A 124 16.81 8.93 4.21
C PRO A 124 16.41 7.72 5.07
N VAL A 125 17.31 6.75 5.22
CA VAL A 125 17.12 5.62 6.13
C VAL A 125 17.31 6.11 7.56
N HIS A 126 16.26 5.94 8.38
CA HIS A 126 16.31 6.29 9.79
C HIS A 126 17.34 5.43 10.56
N PRO A 127 18.12 5.98 11.51
CA PRO A 127 19.13 5.22 12.26
C PRO A 127 18.60 3.95 12.93
N GLU A 128 17.34 3.97 13.37
CA GLU A 128 16.69 2.79 13.98
C GLU A 128 16.54 1.62 12.99
N LEU A 129 16.33 1.88 11.70
CA LEU A 129 16.33 0.83 10.67
C LEU A 129 17.72 0.24 10.48
N ILE A 130 18.76 1.07 10.56
CA ILE A 130 20.16 0.62 10.50
C ILE A 130 20.45 -0.27 11.71
N ARG A 131 20.06 0.16 12.91
CA ARG A 131 20.19 -0.62 14.16
C ARG A 131 19.48 -1.97 14.10
N LEU A 132 18.34 -2.04 13.42
CA LEU A 132 17.58 -3.27 13.20
C LEU A 132 18.19 -4.19 12.13
N GLY A 133 19.27 -3.79 11.45
CA GLY A 133 19.96 -4.61 10.45
C GLY A 133 19.41 -4.47 9.03
N PHE A 134 18.76 -3.35 8.69
CA PHE A 134 18.21 -3.14 7.35
C PHE A 134 19.30 -3.17 6.27
N LEU A 135 20.45 -2.56 6.54
CA LEU A 135 21.57 -2.53 5.58
C LEU A 135 22.16 -3.92 5.40
N ASP A 136 22.31 -4.71 6.47
CA ASP A 136 22.76 -6.10 6.39
C ASP A 136 21.79 -6.95 5.56
N PHE A 137 20.49 -6.70 5.68
CA PHE A 137 19.49 -7.32 4.82
C PHE A 137 19.69 -6.94 3.34
N VAL A 138 19.89 -5.66 3.03
CA VAL A 138 20.15 -5.19 1.65
C VAL A 138 21.40 -5.86 1.08
N GLU A 139 22.49 -5.94 1.85
CA GLU A 139 23.73 -6.57 1.41
C GLU A 139 23.57 -8.07 1.16
N ARG A 140 22.79 -8.78 2.00
CA ARG A 140 22.44 -10.19 1.74
C ARG A 140 21.69 -10.36 0.42
N GLN A 141 20.74 -9.47 0.12
CA GLN A 141 20.00 -9.50 -1.14
C GLN A 141 20.91 -9.20 -2.34
N ARG A 142 21.88 -8.29 -2.18
CA ARG A 142 22.90 -8.01 -3.22
C ARG A 142 23.80 -9.21 -3.47
N ALA A 143 24.30 -9.84 -2.40
CA ALA A 143 25.13 -11.04 -2.49
C ALA A 143 24.38 -12.20 -3.17
N ALA A 144 23.09 -12.34 -2.89
CA ALA A 144 22.20 -13.30 -3.54
C ALA A 144 21.79 -12.91 -4.98
N ARG A 145 22.28 -11.79 -5.52
CA ARG A 145 21.96 -11.24 -6.85
C ARG A 145 20.45 -11.06 -7.10
N GLN A 146 19.70 -10.78 -6.04
CA GLN A 146 18.26 -10.55 -6.14
C GLN A 146 18.00 -9.17 -6.76
N ALA A 147 17.23 -9.14 -7.85
CA ALA A 147 16.87 -7.88 -8.52
C ALA A 147 15.97 -7.01 -7.63
N ARG A 148 15.03 -7.65 -6.93
CA ARG A 148 14.10 -6.99 -5.98
C ARG A 148 14.61 -7.12 -4.56
N LEU A 149 14.38 -6.08 -3.77
CA LEU A 149 14.73 -6.12 -2.35
C LEU A 149 13.87 -7.16 -1.60
N LEU A 150 12.59 -7.26 -1.97
CA LEU A 150 11.62 -8.22 -1.42
C LEU A 150 11.09 -9.13 -2.55
N PRO A 151 11.79 -10.23 -2.86
CA PRO A 151 11.45 -11.09 -4.01
C PRO A 151 10.11 -11.82 -3.85
N GLU A 152 9.71 -12.16 -2.62
CA GLU A 152 8.46 -12.87 -2.30
C GLU A 152 7.20 -12.07 -2.67
N LEU A 153 7.32 -10.74 -2.78
CA LEU A 153 6.21 -9.87 -3.15
C LEU A 153 6.00 -9.90 -4.67
N THR A 154 5.18 -10.84 -5.12
CA THR A 154 4.75 -10.90 -6.51
C THR A 154 3.77 -9.77 -6.84
N VAL A 155 3.93 -9.16 -8.02
CA VAL A 155 3.04 -8.09 -8.47
C VAL A 155 1.77 -8.77 -8.99
N GLY A 156 0.63 -8.55 -8.34
CA GLY A 156 -0.64 -9.09 -8.83
C GLY A 156 -1.01 -8.50 -10.19
N LYS A 157 -2.00 -9.10 -10.87
CA LYS A 157 -2.51 -8.75 -12.23
C LYS A 157 -2.75 -7.25 -12.51
N TYR A 158 -2.86 -6.42 -11.48
CA TYR A 158 -3.10 -4.97 -11.56
C TYR A 158 -1.87 -4.10 -11.23
N GLY A 159 -0.65 -4.65 -11.29
CA GLY A 159 0.58 -3.86 -11.12
C GLY A 159 0.88 -3.45 -9.67
N SER A 160 0.19 -4.03 -8.67
CA SER A 160 0.34 -3.64 -7.26
C SER A 160 0.74 -4.85 -6.40
N ALA A 161 1.99 -4.85 -5.93
CA ALA A 161 2.52 -5.86 -5.00
C ALA A 161 2.02 -5.67 -3.55
N SER A 162 1.54 -4.46 -3.19
CA SER A 162 1.04 -4.19 -1.83
C SER A 162 -0.19 -5.03 -1.44
N ARG A 163 -0.93 -5.56 -2.43
CA ARG A 163 -2.11 -6.39 -2.17
C ARG A 163 -1.74 -7.72 -1.51
N ILE A 164 -0.56 -8.25 -1.79
CA ILE A 164 -0.07 -9.49 -1.16
C ILE A 164 0.40 -9.20 0.26
N ALA A 165 1.21 -8.16 0.44
CA ALA A 165 1.66 -7.70 1.77
C ALA A 165 0.47 -7.38 2.72
N SER A 166 -0.65 -6.87 2.19
CA SER A 166 -1.85 -6.62 3.00
C SER A 166 -2.65 -7.87 3.39
N ARG A 167 -2.38 -9.03 2.78
CA ARG A 167 -3.12 -10.29 3.02
C ARG A 167 -2.32 -11.31 3.83
N THR A 168 -1.00 -11.16 3.91
CA THR A 168 -0.10 -12.06 4.66
C THR A 168 0.01 -11.71 6.14
N ALA A 169 -0.49 -10.54 6.57
CA ALA A 169 -0.66 -10.28 8.00
C ALA A 169 -1.58 -11.36 8.61
N PRO A 170 -1.21 -11.98 9.74
CA PRO A 170 -2.00 -13.05 10.35
C PRO A 170 -3.44 -12.54 10.53
N VAL A 171 -4.36 -13.26 9.89
CA VAL A 171 -5.79 -12.88 9.71
C VAL A 171 -6.56 -12.79 11.05
N GLY A 172 -5.88 -12.90 12.19
CA GLY A 172 -6.46 -12.88 13.53
C GLY A 172 -6.35 -11.55 14.30
N CYS A 173 -5.60 -10.54 13.83
CA CYS A 173 -5.29 -9.36 14.67
C CYS A 173 -6.13 -8.10 14.38
N PHE A 174 -6.93 -8.07 13.31
CA PHE A 174 -7.74 -6.90 12.94
C PHE A 174 -9.24 -7.22 12.94
N GLY A 175 -9.73 -7.77 14.05
CA GLY A 175 -11.15 -7.70 14.39
C GLY A 175 -11.44 -6.36 15.09
N PRO A 176 -12.67 -5.83 15.04
CA PRO A 176 -13.05 -4.70 15.89
C PRO A 176 -12.83 -5.13 17.34
N LEU A 177 -12.16 -4.30 18.14
CA LEU A 177 -12.03 -4.43 19.59
C LEU A 177 -13.43 -4.36 20.23
N ALA A 178 -14.18 -5.45 20.15
CA ALA A 178 -15.45 -5.64 20.81
C ALA A 178 -15.30 -6.82 21.78
N SER A 179 -15.23 -6.46 23.06
CA SER A 179 -15.42 -7.29 24.26
C SER A 179 -14.71 -8.65 24.31
N ARG A 180 -13.74 -8.74 25.23
CA ARG A 180 -13.32 -10.00 25.85
C ARG A 180 -14.53 -10.79 26.33
N ALA A 181 -14.83 -11.93 25.71
CA ALA A 181 -15.55 -13.03 26.32
C ALA A 181 -15.19 -14.34 25.59
N SER A 182 -14.47 -15.20 26.32
CA SER A 182 -14.42 -16.66 26.20
C SER A 182 -14.80 -17.34 24.86
N GLY A 183 -13.86 -18.11 24.31
CA GLY A 183 -14.20 -19.44 23.76
C GLY A 183 -13.75 -19.72 22.32
N ARG A 184 -12.84 -20.69 22.22
CA ARG A 184 -12.59 -21.61 21.09
C ARG A 184 -12.03 -21.02 19.80
N CYS A 185 -10.71 -21.20 19.67
CA CYS A 185 -9.95 -21.18 18.43
C CYS A 185 -10.45 -22.31 17.49
N CYS A 186 -11.18 -21.95 16.42
CA CYS A 186 -11.52 -22.89 15.35
C CYS A 186 -10.33 -23.01 14.38
N THR A 187 -9.57 -24.09 14.51
CA THR A 187 -8.58 -24.51 13.51
C THR A 187 -9.30 -24.96 12.23
N ARG A 188 -9.00 -24.31 11.11
CA ARG A 188 -9.53 -24.66 9.79
C ARG A 188 -8.75 -25.88 9.28
N ARG A 189 -9.32 -27.08 9.43
CA ARG A 189 -8.82 -28.30 8.79
C ARG A 189 -8.90 -28.15 7.28
N GLY A 190 -7.79 -28.42 6.60
CA GLY A 190 -7.72 -28.51 5.14
C GLY A 190 -8.57 -29.68 4.63
N THR A 191 -9.23 -29.44 3.50
CA THR A 191 -9.76 -30.51 2.66
C THR A 191 -8.91 -30.59 1.40
N ARG A 192 -8.49 -31.83 1.13
CA ARG A 192 -7.94 -32.30 -0.15
C ARG A 192 -8.93 -32.05 -1.30
#